data_AF-A7S096-F1
#
_entry.id   AF-A7S096-F1
#
_cell.length_a   1.000
_cell.length_b   1.000
_cell.length_c   1.000
_cell.angle_alpha   90.00
_cell.angle_beta   90.00
_cell.angle_gamma   90.00
#
_symmetry.space_group_name_H-M   'P 1'
#
loop_
_entity.id
_entity.type
_entity.pdbx_description
1 polymer ?
#
loop_
_entity_poly.entity_id
_entity_poly.type
_entity_poly.pdbx_seq_one_letter_code
_entity_poly.pdbx_strand_id
1 'polypeptide(L)'
;LETNPYNYQSHIQLINLLSSSGDLERLRQARENMSKSFPLTEELWLSWIEDELPLACIPDHRETVKSLFDRGVQDYQSVKLWIQYCQFMMDNMETDQGLESVRATFEKALTSAGLHVTEGSSIWDGFREFETTILDSFEV
;
A
#
# COMPACT_ATOMS: atom_id res chain seq x y z
N LEU A 1 29.59 -12.49 -2.67
CA LEU A 1 28.26 -12.19 -2.07
C LEU A 1 27.53 -13.50 -1.74
N GLU A 2 28.23 -14.49 -1.16
CA GLU A 2 27.68 -15.83 -0.83
C GLU A 2 27.66 -16.09 0.68
N THR A 3 27.48 -15.06 1.51
CA THR A 3 27.75 -15.19 2.96
C THR A 3 26.68 -14.56 3.86
N ASN A 4 25.40 -14.76 3.55
CA ASN A 4 24.32 -15.05 4.53
C ASN A 4 22.92 -14.81 3.91
N PRO A 5 22.20 -15.87 3.49
CA PRO A 5 20.82 -15.80 3.02
C PRO A 5 19.78 -15.32 4.05
N TYR A 6 20.18 -15.12 5.31
CA TYR A 6 19.30 -14.82 6.44
C TYR A 6 19.53 -13.42 7.06
N ASN A 7 20.39 -12.58 6.46
CA ASN A 7 20.70 -11.28 7.06
C ASN A 7 19.77 -10.19 6.52
N TYR A 8 18.62 -10.04 7.18
CA TYR A 8 17.62 -8.99 6.93
C TYR A 8 18.27 -7.60 6.80
N GLN A 9 19.27 -7.30 7.64
CA GLN A 9 20.01 -6.04 7.62
C GLN A 9 20.72 -5.78 6.27
N SER A 10 21.28 -6.83 5.66
CA SER A 10 21.97 -6.72 4.38
C SER A 10 21.00 -6.46 3.22
N HIS A 11 19.80 -7.03 3.29
CA HIS A 11 18.73 -6.74 2.32
C HIS A 11 18.22 -5.30 2.47
N ILE A 12 18.01 -4.81 3.69
CA ILE A 12 17.64 -3.41 3.94
C ILE A 12 18.71 -2.45 3.41
N GLN A 13 19.99 -2.73 3.68
CA GLN A 13 21.09 -1.91 3.16
C GLN A 13 21.14 -1.91 1.63
N LEU A 14 20.88 -3.06 0.99
CA LEU A 14 20.81 -3.15 -0.46
C LEU A 14 19.65 -2.31 -1.02
N ILE A 15 18.47 -2.38 -0.40
CA ILE A 15 17.29 -1.59 -0.80
C ILE A 15 17.59 -0.09 -0.65
N ASN A 16 18.18 0.35 0.46
CA ASN A 16 18.55 1.74 0.68
C ASN A 16 19.61 2.24 -0.30
N LEU A 17 20.61 1.41 -0.62
CA LEU A 17 21.64 1.72 -1.62
C LEU A 17 21.03 1.86 -3.02
N LEU A 18 20.14 0.95 -3.40
CA LEU A 18 19.48 0.94 -4.70
C LEU A 18 18.49 2.10 -4.85
N SER A 19 17.77 2.45 -3.77
CA SER A 19 16.91 3.63 -3.71
C SER A 19 17.74 4.90 -3.90
N SER A 20 18.91 4.99 -3.24
CA SER A 20 19.84 6.11 -3.41
C SER A 20 20.51 6.15 -4.80
N SER A 21 20.61 5.01 -5.49
CA SER A 21 21.19 4.95 -6.84
C SER A 21 20.16 5.19 -7.95
N GLY A 22 18.87 5.24 -7.62
CA GLY A 22 17.78 5.47 -8.58
C GLY A 22 17.50 4.30 -9.54
N ASP A 23 18.06 3.11 -9.27
CA ASP A 23 17.91 1.91 -10.12
C ASP A 23 16.63 1.14 -9.71
N LEU A 24 15.47 1.69 -10.10
CA LEU A 24 14.14 1.17 -9.71
C LEU A 24 13.92 -0.29 -10.14
N GLU A 25 14.46 -0.72 -11.28
CA GLU A 25 14.26 -2.08 -11.77
C GLU A 25 14.98 -3.13 -10.92
N ARG A 26 16.21 -2.82 -10.48
CA ARG A 26 16.96 -3.68 -9.54
C ARG A 26 16.37 -3.63 -8.15
N LEU A 27 15.87 -2.47 -7.72
CA LEU A 27 15.15 -2.31 -6.45
C LEU A 27 13.90 -3.21 -6.42
N ARG A 28 13.11 -3.20 -7.50
CA ARG A 28 11.92 -4.04 -7.67
C ARG A 28 12.27 -5.53 -7.61
N GLN A 29 13.29 -5.98 -8.35
CA GLN A 29 13.75 -7.37 -8.30
C GLN A 29 14.25 -7.79 -6.90
N ALA A 30 14.99 -6.91 -6.22
CA ALA A 30 15.48 -7.18 -4.87
C ALA A 30 14.32 -7.33 -3.87
N ARG A 31 13.33 -6.44 -3.92
CA ARG A 31 12.12 -6.50 -3.10
C ARG A 31 11.25 -7.71 -3.42
N GLU A 32 11.08 -8.06 -4.69
CA GLU A 32 10.29 -9.23 -5.09
C GLU A 32 10.94 -10.54 -4.63
N ASN A 33 12.26 -10.67 -4.77
CA ASN A 33 13.02 -11.83 -4.26
C ASN A 33 12.93 -11.93 -2.73
N MET A 34 12.94 -10.79 -2.04
CA MET A 34 12.75 -10.74 -0.59
C MET A 34 11.33 -11.15 -0.21
N SER A 35 10.29 -10.68 -0.92
CA SER A 35 8.89 -11.06 -0.71
C SER A 35 8.63 -12.56 -0.86
N LYS A 36 9.36 -13.23 -1.78
CA LYS A 36 9.24 -14.68 -2.01
C LYS A 36 9.92 -15.50 -0.93
N SER A 37 10.91 -14.93 -0.25
CA SER A 37 11.75 -15.64 0.72
C SER A 37 11.32 -15.37 2.16
N PHE A 38 10.77 -14.19 2.43
CA PHE A 38 10.35 -13.74 3.76
C PHE A 38 9.05 -12.93 3.68
N PRO A 39 8.14 -13.08 4.66
CA PRO A 39 7.09 -12.10 4.85
C PRO A 39 7.75 -10.74 5.12
N LEU A 40 7.54 -9.80 4.21
CA LEU A 40 8.08 -8.44 4.31
C LEU A 40 7.39 -7.73 5.47
N THR A 41 8.14 -6.87 6.16
CA THR A 41 7.58 -5.99 7.17
C THR A 41 6.71 -4.90 6.54
N GLU A 42 5.80 -4.33 7.32
CA GLU A 42 4.96 -3.19 6.94
C GLU A 42 5.78 -2.07 6.27
N GLU A 43 6.90 -1.69 6.87
CA GLU A 43 7.75 -0.59 6.39
C GLU A 43 8.32 -0.86 4.99
N LEU A 44 8.65 -2.11 4.69
CA LEU A 44 9.17 -2.48 3.38
C LEU A 44 8.09 -2.43 2.30
N TRP A 45 6.89 -2.92 2.60
CA TRP A 45 5.74 -2.80 1.71
C TRP A 45 5.40 -1.35 1.44
N LEU A 46 5.32 -0.51 2.49
CA LEU A 46 5.05 0.92 2.37
C LEU A 46 6.10 1.61 1.51
N SER A 47 7.40 1.40 1.78
CA SER A 47 8.47 2.00 0.96
C SER A 47 8.40 1.58 -0.51
N TRP A 48 7.97 0.34 -0.78
CA TRP A 48 7.81 -0.14 -2.15
C TRP A 48 6.66 0.56 -2.85
N ILE A 49 5.53 0.63 -2.17
CA ILE A 49 4.35 1.32 -2.68
C ILE A 49 4.66 2.81 -2.91
N GLU A 50 5.37 3.48 -2.01
CA GLU A 50 5.78 4.89 -2.15
C GLU A 50 6.66 5.13 -3.38
N ASP A 51 7.58 4.21 -3.71
CA ASP A 51 8.39 4.33 -4.92
C ASP A 51 7.59 4.08 -6.21
N GLU A 52 6.53 3.25 -6.14
CA GLU A 52 5.68 2.90 -7.29
C GLU A 52 4.49 3.85 -7.47
N LEU A 53 4.06 4.53 -6.42
CA LEU A 53 3.00 5.55 -6.41
C LEU A 53 3.19 6.64 -7.49
N PRO A 54 4.37 7.26 -7.67
CA PRO A 54 4.57 8.24 -8.74
C PRO A 54 4.48 7.63 -10.14
N LEU A 55 4.71 6.32 -10.29
CA LEU A 55 4.55 5.60 -11.56
C LEU A 55 3.08 5.24 -11.85
N ALA A 56 2.20 5.31 -10.85
CA ALA A 56 0.78 4.99 -10.96
C ALA A 56 -0.02 5.95 -11.88
N CYS A 57 0.59 7.04 -12.37
CA CYS A 57 0.07 7.82 -13.48
C CYS A 57 -0.12 6.99 -14.78
N ILE A 58 0.57 5.85 -14.90
CA ILE A 58 0.44 4.94 -16.03
C ILE A 58 -0.56 3.83 -15.65
N PRO A 59 -1.62 3.58 -16.44
CA PRO A 59 -2.65 2.58 -16.11
C PRO A 59 -2.10 1.17 -15.81
N ASP A 60 -1.08 0.74 -16.54
CA ASP A 60 -0.42 -0.57 -16.36
C ASP A 60 0.30 -0.69 -15.00
N HIS A 61 0.96 0.40 -14.58
CA HIS A 61 1.59 0.49 -13.27
C HIS A 61 0.56 0.65 -12.14
N ARG A 62 -0.58 1.29 -12.40
CA ARG A 62 -1.68 1.40 -11.44
C ARG A 62 -2.25 0.03 -11.04
N GLU A 63 -2.45 -0.88 -11.99
CA GLU A 63 -2.84 -2.26 -11.67
C GLU A 63 -1.75 -2.99 -10.87
N THR A 64 -0.48 -2.74 -11.20
CA THR A 64 0.65 -3.29 -10.45
C THR A 64 0.66 -2.81 -9.00
N VAL A 65 0.49 -1.50 -8.76
CA VAL A 65 0.42 -0.90 -7.41
C VAL A 65 -0.76 -1.47 -6.63
N LYS A 66 -1.93 -1.61 -7.27
CA LYS A 66 -3.10 -2.23 -6.65
C LYS A 66 -2.83 -3.69 -6.22
N SER A 67 -2.15 -4.46 -7.07
CA SER A 67 -1.73 -5.83 -6.75
C SER A 67 -0.73 -5.88 -5.60
N LEU A 68 0.21 -4.92 -5.53
CA LEU A 68 1.14 -4.79 -4.41
C LEU A 68 0.41 -4.49 -3.09
N PHE A 69 -0.58 -3.60 -3.11
CA PHE A 69 -1.42 -3.34 -1.94
C PHE A 69 -2.18 -4.60 -1.50
N ASP A 70 -2.82 -5.32 -2.42
CA ASP A 70 -3.58 -6.54 -2.11
C ASP A 70 -2.68 -7.62 -1.47
N ARG A 71 -1.46 -7.78 -1.98
CA ARG A 71 -0.44 -8.66 -1.38
C ARG A 71 0.01 -8.17 -0.01
N GLY A 72 0.27 -6.87 0.13
CA GLY A 72 0.71 -6.27 1.39
C GLY A 72 -0.31 -6.42 2.52
N VAL A 73 -1.61 -6.20 2.23
CA VAL A 73 -2.68 -6.37 3.24
C VAL A 73 -2.93 -7.84 3.60
N GLN A 74 -2.64 -8.77 2.69
CA GLN A 74 -2.74 -10.21 2.96
C GLN A 74 -1.57 -10.73 3.78
N ASP A 75 -0.35 -10.27 3.50
CA ASP A 75 0.86 -10.68 4.22
C ASP A 75 0.91 -10.09 5.63
N TYR A 76 0.42 -8.85 5.82
CA TYR A 76 0.46 -8.16 7.10
C TYR A 76 -0.79 -7.32 7.34
N GLN A 77 -1.46 -7.58 8.46
CA GLN A 77 -2.71 -6.93 8.85
C GLN A 77 -2.46 -5.51 9.44
N SER A 78 -1.73 -4.67 8.70
CA SER A 78 -1.41 -3.30 9.10
C SER A 78 -2.52 -2.33 8.76
N VAL A 79 -2.92 -1.53 9.74
CA VAL A 79 -3.84 -0.41 9.56
C VAL A 79 -3.26 0.64 8.60
N LYS A 80 -1.97 0.94 8.70
CA LYS A 80 -1.34 1.97 7.84
C LYS A 80 -1.37 1.58 6.37
N LEU A 81 -1.14 0.30 6.06
CA LEU A 81 -1.17 -0.19 4.69
C LEU A 81 -2.60 -0.10 4.12
N TRP A 82 -3.62 -0.39 4.92
CA TRP A 82 -5.02 -0.16 4.55
C TRP A 82 -5.35 1.32 4.31
N ILE A 83 -4.88 2.22 5.18
CA ILE A 83 -5.10 3.67 5.02
C ILE A 83 -4.48 4.16 3.71
N GLN A 84 -3.22 3.80 3.45
CA GLN A 84 -2.54 4.15 2.21
C GLN A 84 -3.26 3.55 0.99
N TYR A 85 -3.78 2.33 1.10
CA TYR A 85 -4.54 1.73 0.00
C TYR A 85 -5.84 2.48 -0.28
N CYS A 86 -6.56 2.87 0.77
CA CYS A 86 -7.79 3.66 0.63
C CYS A 86 -7.49 5.04 0.01
N GLN A 87 -6.42 5.71 0.46
CA GLN A 87 -5.96 6.97 -0.12
C GLN A 87 -5.63 6.83 -1.60
N PHE A 88 -4.86 5.80 -1.96
CA PHE A 88 -4.55 5.51 -3.35
C PHE A 88 -5.81 5.31 -4.21
N MET A 89 -6.79 4.56 -3.69
CA MET A 89 -8.05 4.33 -4.39
C MET A 89 -8.87 5.63 -4.55
N MET A 90 -8.86 6.51 -3.55
CA MET A 90 -9.50 7.84 -3.60
C MET A 90 -8.84 8.75 -4.64
N ASP A 91 -7.51 8.84 -4.65
CA ASP A 91 -6.77 9.67 -5.62
C ASP A 91 -7.01 9.22 -7.07
N ASN A 92 -7.38 7.95 -7.25
CA ASN A 92 -7.60 7.31 -8.52
C ASN A 92 -9.10 7.14 -8.87
N MET A 93 -10.02 7.78 -8.14
CA MET A 93 -11.46 7.71 -8.40
C MET A 93 -11.84 8.64 -9.56
N GLU A 94 -11.77 8.13 -10.79
CA GLU A 94 -12.11 8.91 -12.00
C GLU A 94 -13.60 8.79 -12.40
N THR A 95 -14.37 7.91 -11.76
CA THR A 95 -15.75 7.57 -12.16
C THR A 95 -16.57 7.11 -10.96
N ASP A 96 -17.90 7.12 -11.08
CA ASP A 96 -18.86 6.65 -10.07
C ASP A 96 -18.57 5.20 -9.60
N GLN A 97 -18.11 4.32 -10.50
CA GLN A 97 -17.63 2.97 -10.14
C GLN A 97 -16.36 2.98 -9.26
N GLY A 98 -15.55 4.03 -9.36
CA GLY A 98 -14.40 4.25 -8.48
C GLY A 98 -14.84 4.52 -7.05
N LEU A 99 -15.95 5.24 -6.85
CA LEU A 99 -16.52 5.52 -5.55
C LEU A 99 -16.96 4.23 -4.83
N GLU A 100 -17.70 3.37 -5.51
CA GLU A 100 -18.09 2.05 -4.98
C GLU A 100 -16.86 1.19 -4.66
N SER A 101 -15.83 1.26 -5.50
CA SER A 101 -14.58 0.53 -5.28
C SER A 101 -13.81 1.01 -4.05
N VAL A 102 -13.80 2.32 -3.79
CA VAL A 102 -13.20 2.91 -2.57
C VAL A 102 -13.97 2.45 -1.35
N ARG A 103 -15.32 2.56 -1.35
CA ARG A 103 -16.17 2.07 -0.25
C ARG A 103 -15.91 0.58 0.05
N ALA A 104 -15.90 -0.26 -0.99
CA ALA A 104 -15.62 -1.68 -0.84
C ALA A 104 -14.21 -1.95 -0.25
N THR A 105 -13.23 -1.08 -0.55
CA THR A 105 -11.87 -1.17 0.02
C THR A 105 -11.86 -0.80 1.50
N PHE A 106 -12.56 0.27 1.89
CA PHE A 106 -12.73 0.64 3.30
C PHE A 106 -13.49 -0.45 4.09
N GLU A 107 -14.54 -1.04 3.53
CA GLU A 107 -15.26 -2.15 4.19
C GLU A 107 -14.36 -3.38 4.42
N LYS A 108 -13.51 -3.71 3.46
CA LYS A 108 -12.49 -4.77 3.63
C LYS A 108 -11.47 -4.40 4.70
N ALA A 109 -11.02 -3.15 4.72
CA ALA A 109 -10.12 -2.63 5.74
C ALA A 109 -10.75 -2.70 7.13
N LEU A 110 -12.02 -2.34 7.28
CA LEU A 110 -12.77 -2.42 8.53
C LEU A 110 -13.00 -3.86 8.98
N THR A 111 -13.33 -4.76 8.05
CA THR A 111 -13.52 -6.18 8.34
C THR A 111 -12.21 -6.83 8.81
N SER A 112 -11.09 -6.44 8.22
CA SER A 112 -9.78 -7.02 8.53
C SER A 112 -9.15 -6.34 9.74
N ALA A 113 -8.98 -5.03 9.71
CA ALA A 113 -8.19 -4.26 10.66
C ALA A 113 -9.02 -3.28 11.52
N GLY A 114 -10.35 -3.25 11.37
CA GLY A 114 -11.22 -2.36 12.15
C GLY A 114 -11.37 -2.74 13.63
N LEU A 115 -11.06 -3.98 14.02
CA LEU A 115 -10.97 -4.40 15.43
C LEU A 115 -9.59 -4.12 16.07
N HIS A 116 -8.66 -3.52 15.33
CA HIS A 116 -7.36 -3.19 15.89
C HIS A 116 -7.51 -2.14 17.00
N VAL A 117 -7.14 -2.52 18.23
CA VAL A 117 -7.49 -1.77 19.45
C VAL A 117 -6.91 -0.35 19.48
N THR A 118 -5.75 -0.14 18.85
CA THR A 118 -5.02 1.14 18.90
C THR A 118 -5.13 1.97 17.63
N GLU A 119 -5.27 1.34 16.47
CA GLU A 119 -5.22 2.04 15.17
C GLU A 119 -6.48 1.83 14.32
N GLY A 120 -7.40 0.94 14.73
CA GLY A 120 -8.64 0.70 14.00
C GLY A 120 -9.51 1.96 13.88
N SER A 121 -9.45 2.87 14.87
CA SER A 121 -10.14 4.16 14.84
C SER A 121 -9.73 5.01 13.64
N SER A 122 -8.47 4.93 13.20
CA SER A 122 -7.99 5.70 12.05
C SER A 122 -8.65 5.28 10.74
N ILE A 123 -9.01 4.00 10.58
CA ILE A 123 -9.76 3.52 9.41
C ILE A 123 -11.19 4.06 9.46
N TRP A 124 -11.82 4.02 10.64
CA TRP A 124 -13.17 4.57 10.84
C TRP A 124 -13.22 6.07 10.60
N ASP A 125 -12.22 6.82 11.07
CA ASP A 125 -12.13 8.27 10.87
C ASP A 125 -11.95 8.61 9.39
N GLY A 126 -11.05 7.91 8.69
CA GLY A 126 -10.86 8.10 7.24
C GLY A 126 -12.12 7.78 6.43
N PHE A 127 -12.85 6.71 6.79
CA PHE A 127 -14.10 6.37 6.10
C PHE A 127 -15.21 7.41 6.34
N ARG A 128 -15.32 7.94 7.57
CA ARG A 128 -16.28 9.01 7.89
C ARG A 128 -15.98 10.30 7.14
N GLU A 129 -14.71 10.71 7.09
CA GLU A 129 -14.30 11.91 6.38
C GLU A 129 -14.58 11.81 4.88
N PHE A 130 -14.31 10.64 4.28
CA PHE A 130 -14.65 10.34 2.91
C PHE A 130 -16.15 10.46 2.61
N GLU A 131 -17.02 9.79 3.38
CA GLU A 131 -18.48 9.88 3.21
C GLU A 131 -19.02 11.29 3.44
N THR A 132 -18.47 12.02 4.41
CA THR A 132 -18.87 13.41 4.69
C THR A 132 -18.52 14.31 3.51
N THR A 133 -17.32 14.17 2.94
CA THR A 133 -16.89 14.95 1.75
C THR A 133 -17.79 14.67 0.55
N ILE A 134 -18.21 13.42 0.36
CA ILE A 134 -19.14 13.04 -0.70
C ILE A 134 -20.51 13.68 -0.47
N LEU A 135 -21.05 13.60 0.74
CA LEU A 135 -22.34 14.21 1.07
C LEU A 135 -22.31 15.73 0.85
N ASP A 136 -21.27 16.41 1.31
CA ASP A 136 -21.08 17.85 1.10
C ASP A 136 -21.02 18.20 -0.39
N SER A 137 -20.46 17.33 -1.23
CA SER A 137 -20.42 17.53 -2.69
C SER A 137 -21.80 17.45 -3.37
N PHE A 138 -22.79 16.83 -2.73
CA PHE A 138 -24.17 16.75 -3.22
C PHE A 138 -25.08 17.87 -2.72
N GLU A 139 -24.69 18.61 -1.67
CA GLU A 139 -25.47 19.72 -1.10
C GLU A 139 -25.23 21.09 -1.80
N VAL A 140 -24.36 21.12 -2.82
CA VAL A 140 -24.07 22.31 -3.66
C VAL A 140 -24.82 22.26 -4.98
#